data_AF-A0A842W013-F1
#
_entry.id   AF-A0A842W013-F1
#
_cell.length_a   1.000
_cell.length_b   1.000
_cell.length_c   1.000
_cell.angle_alpha   90.00
_cell.angle_beta   90.00
_cell.angle_gamma   90.00
#
_symmetry.space_group_name_H-M   'P 1'
#
loop_
_entity.id
_entity.type
_entity.pdbx_description
1 polymer ?
#
loop_
_entity_poly.entity_id
_entity_poly.type
_entity_poly.pdbx_seq_one_letter_code
_entity_poly.pdbx_strand_id
1 'polypeptide(L)'
;MQVRIDYTTELIYYEKKKIRWGIEEFNIQFGNKSEEYEYSSEEKKQANEFLDYFMNCVDIKHVEILNYFKKEMEKLEKDYPDLIK
;
A
#
# COMPACT_ATOMS: atom_id res chain seq x y z
N MET A 1 11.26 -0.58 37.43
CA MET A 1 11.29 0.06 36.11
C MET A 1 9.94 -0.20 35.45
N GLN A 2 9.05 0.81 35.38
CA GLN A 2 7.76 0.67 34.70
C GLN A 2 8.00 0.90 33.21
N VAL A 3 7.89 -0.16 32.41
CA VAL A 3 7.87 -0.06 30.95
C VAL A 3 6.55 0.59 30.58
N ARG A 4 6.55 1.92 30.36
CA ARG A 4 5.43 2.61 29.74
C ARG A 4 5.53 2.32 28.25
N ILE A 5 4.77 1.35 27.79
CA ILE A 5 4.59 1.11 26.37
C ILE A 5 3.84 2.32 25.82
N ASP A 6 4.48 3.03 24.90
CA ASP A 6 3.81 4.07 24.12
C ASP A 6 2.93 3.38 23.07
N TYR A 7 1.71 3.05 23.48
CA TYR A 7 0.71 2.39 22.64
C TYR A 7 0.48 3.11 21.32
N THR A 8 0.64 4.43 21.28
CA THR A 8 0.49 5.22 20.04
C THR A 8 1.63 4.92 19.07
N THR A 9 2.86 4.87 19.55
CA THR A 9 4.04 4.55 18.72
C THR A 9 3.97 3.11 18.19
N GLU A 10 3.56 2.15 19.01
CA GLU A 10 3.41 0.75 18.57
C GLU A 10 2.29 0.58 17.52
N LEU A 11 1.16 1.27 17.71
CA LEU A 11 0.07 1.27 16.74
C LEU A 11 0.51 1.88 15.40
N ILE A 12 1.22 3.01 15.42
CA ILE A 12 1.76 3.64 14.19
C ILE A 12 2.70 2.69 13.47
N TYR A 13 3.60 2.03 14.20
CA TYR A 13 4.54 1.08 13.62
C TYR A 13 3.80 -0.12 12.98
N TYR A 14 2.81 -0.66 13.67
CA TYR A 14 1.99 -1.77 13.17
C TYR A 14 1.23 -1.41 11.89
N GLU A 15 0.60 -0.24 11.84
CA GLU A 15 -0.10 0.23 10.63
C GLU A 15 0.87 0.52 9.47
N LYS A 16 2.03 1.12 9.72
CA LYS A 16 3.08 1.28 8.68
C LYS A 16 3.54 -0.09 8.14
N LYS A 17 3.62 -1.11 8.99
CA LYS A 17 3.97 -2.47 8.57
C LYS A 17 2.87 -3.11 7.72
N LYS A 18 1.59 -2.93 8.07
CA LYS A 18 0.46 -3.36 7.23
C LYS A 18 0.49 -2.69 5.85
N ILE A 19 0.73 -1.38 5.82
CA ILE A 19 0.85 -0.64 4.56
C ILE A 19 1.94 -1.25 3.68
N ARG A 20 3.13 -1.46 4.25
CA ARG A 20 4.23 -2.07 3.51
C ARG A 20 3.88 -3.46 2.99
N TRP A 21 3.25 -4.29 3.82
CA TRP A 21 2.87 -5.64 3.41
C TRP A 21 1.87 -5.63 2.25
N GLY A 22 0.84 -4.78 2.28
CA GLY A 22 -0.11 -4.71 1.16
C GLY A 22 0.52 -4.23 -0.15
N ILE A 23 1.50 -3.32 -0.08
CA ILE A 23 2.29 -2.90 -1.24
C ILE A 23 3.16 -4.05 -1.78
N GLU A 24 3.76 -4.85 -0.89
CA GLU A 24 4.50 -6.05 -1.28
C GLU A 24 3.58 -7.10 -1.94
N GLU A 25 2.38 -7.33 -1.42
CA GLU A 25 1.38 -8.21 -2.05
C GLU A 25 0.97 -7.71 -3.45
N PHE A 26 0.74 -6.40 -3.60
CA PHE A 26 0.47 -5.79 -4.91
C PHE A 26 1.64 -6.05 -5.88
N ASN A 27 2.87 -5.81 -5.44
CA ASN A 27 4.06 -6.07 -6.25
C ASN A 27 4.24 -7.54 -6.61
N ILE A 28 3.83 -8.48 -5.75
CA ILE A 28 3.90 -9.91 -6.08
C ILE A 28 2.86 -10.25 -7.16
N GLN A 29 1.65 -9.69 -7.07
CA GLN A 29 0.57 -9.95 -8.02
C GLN A 29 0.80 -9.29 -9.38
N PHE A 30 1.36 -8.08 -9.39
CA PHE A 30 1.46 -7.26 -10.60
C PHE A 30 2.90 -6.98 -11.04
N GLY A 31 3.88 -6.99 -10.13
CA GLY A 31 5.25 -6.51 -10.34
C GLY A 31 6.20 -7.39 -11.13
N ASN A 32 5.74 -8.53 -11.65
CA ASN A 32 6.60 -9.50 -12.33
C ASN A 32 6.25 -9.72 -13.80
N LYS A 33 5.60 -8.73 -14.42
CA LYS A 33 5.28 -8.78 -15.85
C LYS A 33 6.36 -8.00 -16.59
N SER A 34 7.15 -8.74 -17.37
CA SER A 34 8.26 -8.23 -18.18
C SER A 34 7.86 -6.98 -18.97
N GLU A 35 8.82 -6.11 -19.31
CA GLU A 35 8.64 -4.83 -20.03
C GLU A 35 7.79 -4.90 -21.33
N GLU A 36 7.51 -6.10 -21.86
CA GLU A 36 6.65 -6.34 -23.03
C GLU A 36 5.19 -6.72 -22.68
N TYR A 37 4.83 -6.79 -21.40
CA TYR A 37 3.52 -7.23 -20.96
C TYR A 37 2.60 -6.03 -20.73
N GLU A 38 1.70 -5.80 -21.68
CA GLU A 38 0.64 -4.82 -21.54
C GLU A 38 -0.45 -5.37 -20.60
N TYR A 39 -0.69 -4.70 -19.48
CA TYR A 39 -1.72 -5.13 -18.52
C TYR A 39 -3.11 -5.11 -19.17
N SER A 40 -3.85 -6.20 -19.00
CA SER A 40 -5.21 -6.28 -19.53
C SER A 40 -6.14 -5.30 -18.79
N SER A 41 -7.24 -4.91 -19.42
CA SER A 41 -8.26 -4.08 -18.78
C SER A 41 -8.81 -4.70 -17.48
N GLU A 42 -8.82 -6.03 -17.39
CA GLU A 42 -9.27 -6.75 -16.20
C GLU A 42 -8.25 -6.68 -15.06
N GLU A 43 -6.96 -6.76 -15.38
CA GLU A 43 -5.88 -6.62 -14.39
C GLU A 43 -5.81 -5.20 -13.82
N LYS A 44 -6.04 -4.18 -14.66
CA LYS A 44 -6.18 -2.78 -14.20
C LYS A 44 -7.35 -2.62 -13.22
N LYS A 45 -8.49 -3.26 -13.53
CA LYS A 45 -9.66 -3.26 -12.64
C LYS A 45 -9.35 -3.95 -11.30
N GLN A 46 -8.71 -5.11 -11.34
CA GLN A 46 -8.31 -5.85 -10.14
C GLN A 46 -7.29 -5.08 -9.29
N ALA A 47 -6.33 -4.42 -9.92
CA ALA A 47 -5.36 -3.56 -9.24
C ALA A 47 -6.07 -2.41 -8.51
N ASN A 48 -6.97 -1.70 -9.18
CA ASN A 48 -7.75 -0.62 -8.56
C ASN A 48 -8.68 -1.14 -7.45
N GLU A 49 -9.35 -2.29 -7.64
CA GLU A 49 -10.19 -2.90 -6.60
C GLU A 49 -9.37 -3.33 -5.37
N PHE A 50 -8.16 -3.86 -5.58
CA PHE A 50 -7.23 -4.19 -4.50
C PHE A 50 -6.84 -2.93 -3.71
N LEU A 51 -6.48 -1.85 -4.41
CA LEU A 51 -6.10 -0.58 -3.78
C LEU A 51 -7.27 0.06 -3.03
N ASP A 52 -8.48 0.01 -3.57
CA ASP A 52 -9.70 0.49 -2.90
C ASP A 52 -9.99 -0.32 -1.63
N TYR A 53 -9.91 -1.66 -1.71
CA TYR A 53 -10.06 -2.51 -0.53
C TYR A 53 -8.98 -2.20 0.51
N PHE A 54 -7.74 -2.05 0.07
CA PHE A 54 -6.60 -1.77 0.93
C PHE A 54 -6.73 -0.43 1.65
N MET A 55 -7.14 0.62 0.94
CA MET A 55 -7.43 1.94 1.54
C MET A 55 -8.50 1.86 2.64
N ASN A 56 -9.50 1.00 2.47
CA ASN A 56 -10.55 0.80 3.49
C ASN A 56 -10.08 -0.03 4.69
N CYS A 57 -9.02 -0.82 4.56
CA CYS A 57 -8.49 -1.66 5.65
C CYS A 57 -7.47 -0.96 6.54
N VAL A 58 -6.81 0.08 6.04
CA VAL A 58 -5.83 0.85 6.83
C VAL A 58 -6.56 1.91 7.63
N ASP A 59 -6.36 1.96 8.95
CA ASP A 59 -6.96 3.00 9.79
C ASP A 59 -6.11 4.29 9.72
N ILE A 60 -6.36 5.11 8.70
CA ILE A 60 -5.59 6.32 8.40
C ILE A 60 -5.96 7.51 9.30
N LYS A 61 -6.22 7.27 10.59
CA LYS A 61 -6.57 8.35 11.55
C LYS A 61 -5.36 9.15 12.03
N HIS A 62 -4.15 8.60 11.90
CA HIS A 62 -2.93 9.28 12.31
C HIS A 62 -2.19 9.91 11.13
N VAL A 63 -1.79 11.18 11.26
CA VAL A 63 -1.15 11.95 10.18
C VAL A 63 0.14 11.30 9.66
N GLU A 64 0.91 10.64 10.54
CA GLU A 64 2.11 9.93 10.12
C GLU A 64 1.81 8.71 9.25
N ILE A 65 0.73 7.98 9.55
CA ILE A 65 0.30 6.82 8.76
C ILE A 65 -0.19 7.31 7.41
N LEU A 66 -0.95 8.42 7.36
CA LEU A 66 -1.39 9.07 6.14
C LEU A 66 -0.22 9.49 5.25
N ASN A 67 0.78 10.16 5.83
CA ASN A 67 1.95 10.62 5.08
C ASN A 67 2.79 9.45 4.56
N TYR A 68 2.94 8.39 5.37
CA TYR A 68 3.62 7.17 4.94
C TYR A 68 2.87 6.48 3.79
N PHE A 69 1.55 6.31 3.94
CA PHE A 69 0.69 5.73 2.91
C PHE A 69 0.78 6.49 1.59
N LYS A 70 0.60 7.82 1.63
CA LYS A 70 0.72 8.66 0.43
C LYS A 70 2.07 8.49 -0.28
N LYS A 71 3.17 8.46 0.48
CA LYS A 71 4.50 8.28 -0.08
C LYS A 71 4.66 6.92 -0.78
N GLU A 72 4.10 5.85 -0.21
CA GLU A 72 4.17 4.53 -0.85
C GLU A 72 3.24 4.43 -2.06
N MET A 73 2.05 5.06 -2.03
CA MET A 73 1.17 5.16 -3.18
C MET A 73 1.80 5.95 -4.35
N GLU A 74 2.44 7.08 -4.08
CA GLU A 74 3.16 7.86 -5.10
C GLU A 74 4.31 7.07 -5.75
N LYS A 75 4.91 6.12 -5.04
CA LYS A 75 5.90 5.20 -5.63
C LYS A 75 5.22 4.16 -6.49
N LEU A 76 4.14 3.55 -5.98
CA LEU A 76 3.36 2.57 -6.71
C LEU A 76 2.85 3.12 -8.06
N GLU A 77 2.36 4.37 -8.07
CA GLU A 77 1.93 5.07 -9.29
C GLU A 77 3.07 5.30 -10.29
N LYS A 78 4.30 5.51 -9.80
CA LYS A 78 5.47 5.66 -10.66
C LYS A 78 5.95 4.34 -11.23
N ASP A 79 5.89 3.29 -10.42
CA ASP A 79 6.33 1.94 -10.80
C ASP A 79 5.29 1.28 -11.72
N TYR A 80 4.00 1.63 -11.58
CA TYR A 80 2.89 1.05 -12.35
C TYR A 80 1.89 2.10 -12.88
N PRO A 81 2.33 3.06 -13.72
CA PRO A 81 1.47 4.14 -14.22
C PRO A 81 0.29 3.66 -15.07
N ASP A 82 0.42 2.47 -15.67
CA ASP A 82 -0.61 1.90 -16.54
C ASP A 82 -1.69 1.10 -15.80
N LEU A 83 -1.43 0.74 -14.53
CA LEU A 83 -2.35 0.00 -13.66
C LEU A 83 -3.19 0.94 -12.79
N ILE A 84 -2.60 2.03 -12.33
CA ILE A 84 -3.21 2.93 -11.34
C ILE A 84 -3.70 4.19 -12.05
N LYS A 85 -5.02 4.30 -12.20
CA LYS A 85 -5.66 5.44 -12.86
C LYS A 85 -7.12 5.57 -12.47
#